data_AF-A0A2N9IC79-F1
#
_entry.id   AF-A0A2N9IC79-F1
#
_cell.length_a   1.000
_cell.length_b   1.000
_cell.length_c   1.000
_cell.angle_alpha   90.00
_cell.angle_beta   90.00
_cell.angle_gamma   90.00
#
_symmetry.space_group_name_H-M   'P 1'
#
loop_
_entity.id
_entity.type
_entity.pdbx_description
1 polymer ?
#
loop_
_entity_poly.entity_id
_entity_poly.type
_entity_poly.pdbx_seq_one_letter_code
_entity_poly.pdbx_strand_id
1 'polypeptide(L)'
;MPLDSLAVTVSLSLSIATQSLSVAPLSSVTHGEFELYRKFELALRQQVVHVDAPVQLAAWNILTNARVLDLLPPLEKCIAKAEGYLEPIEDNVGILEAYLKSWNSGALDRAATRGSVAYTLVLHHLSSFIFNSYSGDTLSLRNKLVKSLLRDCSHKQHHEGMMLNLIRYKKPCTFQMPDQNVGSPIERSSIEKKIEVLREACERNSSLLTEVKKLKSSL
;
A
#
# COMPACT_ATOMS: atom_id res chain seq x y z
N MET A 1 1.51 23.92 20.70
CA MET A 1 0.83 24.32 19.45
C MET A 1 -0.41 23.44 19.31
N PRO A 2 -1.60 23.99 19.04
CA PRO A 2 -2.82 23.18 19.08
C PRO A 2 -2.91 22.30 17.82
N LEU A 3 -3.30 21.03 18.01
CA LEU A 3 -3.47 20.01 16.95
C LEU A 3 -4.38 20.50 15.80
N ASP A 4 -5.32 21.40 16.09
CA ASP A 4 -6.25 21.97 15.11
C ASP A 4 -5.56 22.72 13.97
N SER A 5 -4.41 23.34 14.22
CA SER A 5 -3.68 24.09 13.19
C SER A 5 -3.00 23.16 12.17
N LEU A 6 -2.59 21.95 12.59
CA LEU A 6 -1.93 20.99 11.71
C LEU A 6 -2.95 20.29 10.80
N ALA A 7 -4.09 19.86 11.36
CA ALA A 7 -5.18 19.25 10.58
C ALA A 7 -5.75 20.20 9.52
N VAL A 8 -5.89 21.49 9.86
CA VAL A 8 -6.27 22.54 8.91
C VAL A 8 -5.19 22.71 7.85
N THR A 9 -3.91 22.75 8.22
CA THR A 9 -2.81 22.93 7.26
C THR A 9 -2.67 21.76 6.29
N VAL A 10 -2.87 20.51 6.75
CA VAL A 10 -2.85 19.32 5.89
C VAL A 10 -4.06 19.30 4.97
N SER A 11 -5.25 19.60 5.48
CA SER A 11 -6.47 19.69 4.67
C SER A 11 -6.39 20.81 3.64
N LEU A 12 -5.79 21.95 3.99
CA LEU A 12 -5.54 23.06 3.07
C LEU A 12 -4.47 22.69 2.04
N SER A 13 -3.38 22.05 2.45
CA SER A 13 -2.29 21.63 1.54
C SER A 13 -2.77 20.58 0.54
N LEU A 14 -3.58 19.63 1.01
CA LEU A 14 -4.20 18.61 0.18
C LEU A 14 -5.27 19.23 -0.74
N SER A 15 -6.08 20.17 -0.25
CA SER A 15 -7.06 20.91 -1.07
C SER A 15 -6.41 21.81 -2.12
N ILE A 16 -5.28 22.43 -1.78
CA ILE A 16 -4.48 23.22 -2.73
C ILE A 16 -3.84 22.29 -3.76
N ALA A 17 -3.32 21.13 -3.34
CA ALA A 17 -2.75 20.15 -4.26
C ALA A 17 -3.81 19.59 -5.24
N THR A 18 -5.03 19.33 -4.77
CA THR A 18 -6.15 18.86 -5.61
C THR A 18 -6.76 19.95 -6.49
N GLN A 19 -6.85 21.20 -6.01
CA GLN A 19 -7.26 22.32 -6.86
C GLN A 19 -6.21 22.59 -7.95
N SER A 20 -4.92 22.48 -7.64
CA SER A 20 -3.85 22.63 -8.62
C SER A 20 -3.89 21.54 -9.70
N LEU A 21 -4.40 20.35 -9.36
CA LEU A 21 -4.68 19.25 -10.28
C LEU A 21 -5.88 19.52 -11.22
N SER A 22 -6.79 20.45 -10.89
CA SER A 22 -7.99 20.73 -11.70
C SER A 22 -7.84 21.87 -12.71
N VAL A 23 -6.70 22.58 -12.76
CA VAL A 23 -6.54 23.80 -13.59
C VAL A 23 -5.34 23.77 -14.54
N ALA A 24 -4.50 22.72 -14.55
CA ALA A 24 -3.30 22.68 -15.38
C ALA A 24 -3.37 21.62 -16.50
N PRO A 25 -3.07 21.96 -17.77
CA PRO A 25 -2.97 20.95 -18.82
C PRO A 25 -1.73 20.08 -18.60
N LEU A 26 -1.93 18.76 -18.61
CA LEU A 26 -0.93 17.71 -18.46
C LEU A 26 -0.03 17.60 -19.71
N SER A 27 0.85 18.57 -19.95
CA SER A 27 1.92 18.42 -20.92
C SER A 27 3.12 19.33 -20.61
N SER A 28 4.28 18.69 -20.48
CA SER A 28 5.63 19.22 -20.21
C SER A 28 6.02 19.36 -18.72
N VAL A 29 7.06 18.59 -18.36
CA VAL A 29 7.69 18.58 -17.04
C VAL A 29 8.26 19.97 -16.77
N THR A 30 7.62 20.72 -15.89
CA THR A 30 8.07 22.06 -15.48
C THR A 30 8.10 22.18 -13.96
N HIS A 31 8.91 23.12 -13.47
CA HIS A 31 9.25 23.37 -12.05
C HIS A 31 8.08 23.32 -11.05
N GLY A 32 6.84 23.56 -11.49
CA GLY A 32 5.63 23.46 -10.66
C GLY A 32 5.27 22.05 -10.21
N GLU A 33 5.65 21.00 -10.96
CA GLU A 33 5.47 19.62 -10.53
C GLU A 33 6.33 19.35 -9.29
N PHE A 34 7.59 19.80 -9.25
CA PHE A 34 8.51 19.61 -8.11
C PHE A 34 7.96 20.16 -6.78
N GLU A 35 7.27 21.30 -6.82
CA GLU A 35 6.60 21.89 -5.65
C GLU A 35 5.41 21.05 -5.18
N LEU A 36 4.64 20.51 -6.15
CA LEU A 36 3.50 19.63 -5.92
C LEU A 36 3.97 18.29 -5.31
N TYR A 37 5.01 17.70 -5.91
CA TYR A 37 5.73 16.53 -5.42
C TYR A 37 6.21 16.72 -3.98
N ARG A 38 6.89 17.84 -3.70
CA ARG A 38 7.40 18.16 -2.36
C ARG A 38 6.28 18.33 -1.34
N LYS A 39 5.16 18.96 -1.71
CA LYS A 39 3.97 19.12 -0.85
C LYS A 39 3.27 17.79 -0.60
N PHE A 40 3.12 16.96 -1.63
CA PHE A 40 2.58 15.60 -1.50
C PHE A 40 3.46 14.70 -0.66
N GLU A 41 4.77 14.80 -0.82
CA GLU A 41 5.75 14.06 -0.05
C GLU A 41 5.80 14.52 1.41
N LEU A 42 5.70 15.83 1.66
CA LEU A 42 5.56 16.36 3.01
C LEU A 42 4.24 15.90 3.65
N ALA A 43 3.15 15.83 2.87
CA ALA A 43 1.86 15.31 3.33
C ALA A 43 1.91 13.81 3.63
N LEU A 44 2.58 13.00 2.80
CA LEU A 44 2.84 11.58 3.05
C LEU A 44 3.77 11.36 4.25
N ARG A 45 4.76 12.23 4.43
CA ARG A 45 5.64 12.21 5.61
C ARG A 45 4.86 12.55 6.89
N GLN A 46 3.95 13.52 6.82
CA GLN A 46 3.07 13.85 7.93
C GLN A 46 2.06 12.72 8.18
N GLN A 47 1.56 12.06 7.14
CA GLN A 47 0.72 10.86 7.23
C GLN A 47 1.36 9.73 8.04
N VAL A 48 2.70 9.67 8.09
CA VAL A 48 3.46 8.63 8.79
C VAL A 48 4.00 9.11 10.14
N VAL A 49 4.11 10.42 10.37
CA VAL A 49 4.52 11.03 11.64
C VAL A 49 3.31 11.70 12.31
N HIS A 50 2.50 10.93 13.04
CA HIS A 50 1.43 11.41 13.92
C HIS A 50 0.35 12.29 13.27
N VAL A 51 -0.24 11.85 12.15
CA VAL A 51 -1.49 12.44 11.64
C VAL A 51 -2.66 11.58 12.07
N ASP A 52 -3.76 12.22 12.50
CA ASP A 52 -4.97 11.51 12.91
C ASP A 52 -5.52 10.67 11.75
N ALA A 53 -5.91 9.43 12.05
CA ALA A 53 -6.43 8.48 11.07
C ALA A 53 -7.49 9.05 10.08
N PRO A 54 -8.41 9.95 10.49
CA PRO A 54 -9.36 10.58 9.57
C PRO A 54 -8.70 11.42 8.46
N VAL A 55 -7.62 12.14 8.77
CA VAL A 55 -6.92 12.99 7.81
C VAL A 55 -6.14 12.13 6.81
N GLN A 56 -5.45 11.10 7.31
CA GLN A 56 -4.78 10.09 6.48
C GLN A 56 -5.77 9.42 5.52
N LEU A 57 -6.92 8.99 6.04
CA LEU A 57 -7.96 8.36 5.26
C LEU A 57 -8.52 9.32 4.18
N ALA A 58 -8.77 10.58 4.53
CA ALA A 58 -9.23 11.59 3.58
C ALA A 58 -8.20 11.82 2.46
N ALA A 59 -6.92 11.96 2.82
CA ALA A 59 -5.81 12.11 1.87
C ALA A 59 -5.73 10.93 0.90
N TRP A 60 -5.74 9.71 1.42
CA TRP A 60 -5.67 8.51 0.60
C TRP A 60 -6.86 8.40 -0.36
N ASN A 61 -8.08 8.66 0.13
CA ASN A 61 -9.28 8.61 -0.69
C ASN A 61 -9.26 9.66 -1.80
N ILE A 62 -8.82 10.87 -1.50
CA ILE A 62 -8.67 11.94 -2.48
C ILE A 62 -7.69 11.53 -3.58
N LEU A 63 -6.49 11.06 -3.21
CA LEU A 63 -5.47 10.58 -4.16
C LEU A 63 -5.97 9.42 -5.03
N THR A 64 -6.66 8.47 -4.40
CA THR A 64 -7.26 7.31 -5.05
C THR A 64 -8.32 7.73 -6.06
N ASN A 65 -9.25 8.61 -5.65
CA ASN A 65 -10.35 9.07 -6.49
C ASN A 65 -9.85 9.94 -7.66
N ALA A 66 -8.84 10.77 -7.42
CA ALA A 66 -8.18 11.55 -8.46
C ALA A 66 -7.28 10.69 -9.39
N ARG A 67 -7.02 9.42 -9.03
CA ARG A 67 -6.14 8.49 -9.75
C ARG A 67 -4.76 9.08 -10.01
N VAL A 68 -4.12 9.60 -8.97
CA VAL A 68 -2.79 10.25 -9.05
C VAL A 68 -1.73 9.57 -8.17
N LEU A 69 -2.05 8.40 -7.61
CA LEU A 69 -1.13 7.60 -6.78
C LEU A 69 0.17 7.25 -7.52
N ASP A 70 0.12 7.17 -8.85
CA ASP A 70 1.25 6.87 -9.72
C ASP A 70 2.14 8.08 -10.03
N LEU A 71 1.72 9.28 -9.65
CA LEU A 71 2.56 10.46 -9.74
C LEU A 71 3.59 10.44 -8.63
N LEU A 72 3.31 9.86 -7.45
CA LEU A 72 4.23 9.87 -6.33
C LEU A 72 5.57 9.18 -6.65
N PRO A 73 6.70 9.67 -6.11
CA PRO A 73 8.02 9.13 -6.44
C PRO A 73 8.19 7.71 -5.86
N PRO A 74 9.11 6.90 -6.42
CA PRO A 74 9.57 5.69 -5.76
C PRO A 74 10.19 5.97 -4.39
N LEU A 75 10.14 4.99 -3.50
CA LEU A 75 10.57 5.13 -2.10
C LEU A 75 12.04 5.58 -1.98
N GLU A 76 12.91 5.12 -2.88
CA GLU A 76 14.35 5.45 -2.88
C GLU A 76 14.62 6.91 -3.28
N LYS A 77 13.64 7.57 -3.90
CA LYS A 77 13.71 8.98 -4.30
C LYS A 77 13.00 9.90 -3.30
N CYS A 78 12.45 9.35 -2.22
CA CYS A 78 11.89 10.13 -1.14
C CYS A 78 13.00 10.71 -0.24
N ILE A 79 12.73 11.89 0.32
CA ILE A 79 13.55 12.70 1.21
C ILE A 79 13.76 12.00 2.55
N ALA A 80 12.73 11.34 3.07
CA ALA A 80 12.83 10.59 4.31
C ALA A 80 13.30 9.15 4.07
N LYS A 81 13.90 8.55 5.09
CA LYS A 81 14.26 7.12 5.06
C LYS A 81 13.00 6.26 4.98
N ALA A 82 13.14 5.04 4.48
CA ALA A 82 12.05 4.08 4.34
C ALA A 82 11.24 3.90 5.63
N GLU A 83 11.90 3.85 6.79
CA GLU A 83 11.22 3.72 8.09
C GLU A 83 10.26 4.87 8.37
N GLY A 84 10.59 6.09 7.93
CA GLY A 84 9.73 7.26 8.07
C GLY A 84 8.52 7.27 7.14
N TYR A 85 8.38 6.26 6.27
CA TYR A 85 7.16 6.01 5.48
C TYR A 85 6.45 4.73 5.88
N LEU A 86 7.20 3.73 6.32
CA LEU A 86 6.71 2.38 6.53
C LEU A 86 6.31 2.10 7.99
N GLU A 87 6.85 2.84 8.96
CA GLU A 87 6.59 2.62 10.37
C GLU A 87 5.87 3.82 11.02
N PRO A 88 4.89 3.57 11.92
CA PRO A 88 4.43 2.27 12.40
C PRO A 88 3.57 1.48 11.38
N ILE A 89 3.45 0.16 11.59
CA ILE A 89 2.50 -0.65 10.81
C ILE A 89 1.07 -0.17 11.04
N GLU A 90 0.36 0.12 9.95
CA GLU A 90 -1.06 0.45 9.95
C GLU A 90 -1.93 -0.66 10.55
N ASP A 91 -2.74 -0.31 11.55
CA ASP A 91 -3.73 -1.16 12.19
C ASP A 91 -5.15 -0.56 12.15
N ASN A 92 -5.31 0.66 11.62
CA ASN A 92 -6.60 1.29 11.48
C ASN A 92 -7.41 0.62 10.36
N VAL A 93 -8.58 0.08 10.74
CA VAL A 93 -9.51 -0.60 9.84
C VAL A 93 -9.86 0.26 8.61
N GLY A 94 -10.17 1.55 8.81
CA GLY A 94 -10.60 2.43 7.74
C GLY A 94 -9.52 2.67 6.70
N ILE A 95 -8.26 2.78 7.14
CA ILE A 95 -7.12 3.00 6.26
C ILE A 95 -6.77 1.72 5.49
N LEU A 96 -6.74 0.57 6.16
CA LEU A 96 -6.51 -0.73 5.51
C LEU A 96 -7.58 -1.03 4.43
N GLU A 97 -8.84 -0.70 4.71
CA GLU A 97 -9.92 -0.82 3.73
C GLU A 97 -9.77 0.17 2.57
N ALA A 98 -9.26 1.38 2.82
CA ALA A 98 -8.98 2.35 1.77
C ALA A 98 -7.81 1.90 0.86
N TYR A 99 -6.77 1.29 1.43
CA TYR A 99 -5.71 0.62 0.67
C TYR A 99 -6.29 -0.48 -0.22
N LEU A 100 -7.10 -1.38 0.35
CA LEU A 100 -7.78 -2.41 -0.41
C LEU A 100 -8.70 -1.85 -1.51
N LYS A 101 -9.42 -0.76 -1.24
CA LYS A 101 -10.27 -0.09 -2.23
C LYS A 101 -9.46 0.46 -3.39
N SER A 102 -8.32 1.10 -3.11
CA SER A 102 -7.42 1.61 -4.16
C SER A 102 -6.84 0.49 -5.03
N TRP A 103 -6.60 -0.68 -4.44
CA TRP A 103 -6.21 -1.90 -5.14
C TRP A 103 -7.34 -2.41 -6.05
N ASN A 104 -8.51 -2.72 -5.47
CA ASN A 104 -9.63 -3.33 -6.18
C ASN A 104 -10.24 -2.42 -7.27
N SER A 105 -10.08 -1.10 -7.15
CA SER A 105 -10.57 -0.15 -8.15
C SER A 105 -9.62 0.03 -9.34
N GLY A 106 -8.41 -0.53 -9.28
CA GLY A 106 -7.36 -0.33 -10.28
C GLY A 106 -6.64 1.02 -10.17
N ALA A 107 -6.91 1.81 -9.12
CA ALA A 107 -6.25 3.10 -8.91
C ALA A 107 -4.74 2.94 -8.60
N LEU A 108 -4.33 1.76 -8.14
CA LEU A 108 -2.93 1.41 -7.89
C LEU A 108 -2.19 0.83 -9.11
N ASP A 109 -2.85 0.48 -10.22
CA ASP A 109 -2.22 -0.27 -11.32
C ASP A 109 -1.03 0.47 -11.93
N ARG A 110 -1.20 1.78 -12.16
CA ARG A 110 -0.11 2.64 -12.66
C ARG A 110 0.96 2.86 -11.59
N ALA A 111 0.57 2.95 -10.32
CA ALA A 111 1.50 3.11 -9.21
C ALA A 111 2.39 1.86 -9.06
N ALA A 112 1.81 0.67 -9.22
CA ALA A 112 2.53 -0.60 -9.24
C ALA A 112 3.50 -0.67 -10.42
N THR A 113 3.05 -0.29 -11.61
CA THR A 113 3.89 -0.28 -12.82
C THR A 113 5.09 0.68 -12.71
N ARG A 114 4.89 1.83 -12.06
CA ARG A 114 5.92 2.87 -11.91
C ARG A 114 6.78 2.73 -10.65
N GLY A 115 6.50 1.77 -9.78
CA GLY A 115 7.18 1.62 -8.50
C GLY A 115 6.96 2.80 -7.55
N SER A 116 5.79 3.43 -7.60
CA SER A 116 5.44 4.56 -6.74
C SER A 116 5.41 4.18 -5.26
N VAL A 117 5.81 5.09 -4.38
CA VAL A 117 5.74 4.92 -2.92
C VAL A 117 4.34 4.56 -2.43
N ALA A 118 3.27 5.02 -3.09
CA ALA A 118 1.91 4.62 -2.73
C ALA A 118 1.69 3.11 -2.85
N TYR A 119 2.23 2.48 -3.89
CA TYR A 119 2.15 1.03 -4.04
C TYR A 119 3.00 0.32 -2.98
N THR A 120 4.19 0.85 -2.68
CA THR A 120 5.06 0.31 -1.62
C THR A 120 4.40 0.39 -0.24
N LEU A 121 3.73 1.50 0.08
CA LEU A 121 2.96 1.67 1.32
C LEU A 121 1.86 0.63 1.44
N VAL A 122 1.06 0.45 0.39
CA VAL A 122 -0.03 -0.52 0.37
C VAL A 122 0.50 -1.94 0.52
N LEU A 123 1.55 -2.30 -0.22
CA LEU A 123 2.19 -3.61 -0.08
C LEU A 123 2.70 -3.82 1.35
N HIS A 124 3.38 -2.83 1.92
CA HIS A 124 3.95 -2.92 3.25
C HIS A 124 2.89 -3.15 4.31
N HIS A 125 1.89 -2.27 4.37
CA HIS A 125 0.89 -2.31 5.42
C HIS A 125 -0.05 -3.50 5.26
N LEU A 126 -0.52 -3.81 4.05
CA LEU A 126 -1.36 -4.99 3.84
C LEU A 126 -0.59 -6.29 4.08
N SER A 127 0.67 -6.41 3.64
CA SER A 127 1.48 -7.60 3.91
C SER A 127 1.70 -7.76 5.42
N SER A 128 2.10 -6.69 6.11
CA SER A 128 2.36 -6.72 7.55
C SER A 128 1.10 -7.07 8.32
N PHE A 129 -0.03 -6.44 8.02
CA PHE A 129 -1.31 -6.73 8.66
C PHE A 129 -1.74 -8.17 8.36
N ILE A 130 -1.82 -8.58 7.09
CA ILE A 130 -2.35 -9.89 6.74
C ILE A 130 -1.51 -11.03 7.33
N PHE A 131 -0.19 -10.95 7.24
CA PHE A 131 0.68 -12.07 7.58
C PHE A 131 1.22 -12.04 9.01
N ASN A 132 1.06 -10.93 9.75
CA ASN A 132 1.48 -10.81 11.15
C ASN A 132 0.33 -10.49 12.13
N SER A 133 -0.94 -10.46 11.70
CA SER A 133 -2.08 -10.36 12.62
C SER A 133 -2.37 -11.71 13.30
N TYR A 134 -2.25 -11.74 14.64
CA TYR A 134 -2.40 -12.96 15.46
C TYR A 134 -3.57 -12.92 16.47
N SER A 135 -4.35 -11.83 16.54
CA SER A 135 -5.40 -11.66 17.57
C SER A 135 -6.82 -11.76 17.00
N GLY A 136 -7.75 -12.31 17.80
CA GLY A 136 -9.13 -12.63 17.39
C GLY A 136 -9.88 -11.50 16.68
N ASP A 137 -9.78 -10.27 17.21
CA ASP A 137 -10.48 -9.11 16.63
C ASP A 137 -9.94 -8.70 15.26
N THR A 138 -8.64 -8.93 15.01
CA THR A 138 -7.99 -8.61 13.72
C THR A 138 -8.14 -9.73 12.69
N LEU A 139 -8.43 -10.97 13.12
CA LEU A 139 -8.63 -12.12 12.23
C LEU A 139 -9.82 -11.92 11.27
N SER A 140 -10.93 -11.37 11.76
CA SER A 140 -12.11 -11.12 10.92
C SER A 140 -11.79 -10.13 9.79
N LEU A 141 -11.12 -9.02 10.12
CA LEU A 141 -10.67 -8.05 9.14
C LEU A 141 -9.65 -8.66 8.17
N ARG A 142 -8.64 -9.37 8.68
CA ARG A 142 -7.65 -10.07 7.85
C ARG A 142 -8.33 -10.97 6.83
N ASN A 143 -9.26 -11.82 7.27
CA ASN A 143 -9.95 -12.76 6.40
C ASN A 143 -10.81 -12.01 5.36
N LYS A 144 -11.47 -10.91 5.75
CA LYS A 144 -12.20 -10.04 4.81
C LYS A 144 -11.28 -9.47 3.74
N LEU A 145 -10.12 -8.92 4.13
CA LEU A 145 -9.15 -8.34 3.20
C LEU A 145 -8.60 -9.39 2.22
N VAL A 146 -8.17 -10.55 2.75
CA VAL A 146 -7.66 -11.66 1.93
C VAL A 146 -8.71 -12.15 0.93
N LYS A 147 -9.95 -12.41 1.36
CA LYS A 147 -11.01 -12.85 0.46
C LYS A 147 -11.28 -11.82 -0.64
N SER A 148 -11.19 -10.52 -0.31
CA SER A 148 -11.37 -9.48 -1.32
C SER A 148 -10.24 -9.45 -2.34
N LEU A 149 -8.98 -9.53 -1.90
CA LEU A 149 -7.81 -9.57 -2.77
C LEU A 149 -7.83 -10.80 -3.70
N LEU A 150 -8.19 -11.97 -3.17
CA LEU A 150 -8.29 -13.20 -3.95
C LEU A 150 -9.39 -13.13 -5.02
N ARG A 151 -10.54 -12.52 -4.71
CA ARG A 151 -11.60 -12.29 -5.70
C ARG A 151 -11.15 -11.34 -6.80
N ASP A 152 -10.49 -10.24 -6.42
CA ASP A 152 -9.97 -9.27 -7.37
C ASP A 152 -8.89 -9.89 -8.28
N CYS A 153 -7.96 -10.67 -7.71
CA CYS A 153 -6.98 -11.47 -8.45
C CYS A 153 -7.62 -12.49 -9.41
N SER A 154 -8.69 -13.16 -8.98
CA SER A 154 -9.43 -14.12 -9.84
C SER A 154 -10.06 -13.43 -11.04
N HIS A 155 -10.59 -12.21 -10.85
CA HIS A 155 -11.27 -11.46 -11.91
C HIS A 155 -10.32 -10.69 -12.84
N LYS A 156 -9.10 -10.38 -12.38
CA LYS A 156 -8.14 -9.54 -13.11
C LYS A 156 -6.77 -10.19 -13.16
N GLN A 157 -6.43 -10.80 -14.29
CA GLN A 157 -5.18 -11.53 -14.45
C GLN A 157 -3.94 -10.67 -14.18
N HIS A 158 -3.95 -9.37 -14.50
CA HIS A 158 -2.80 -8.51 -14.21
C HIS A 158 -2.60 -8.22 -12.72
N HIS A 159 -3.63 -8.41 -11.88
CA HIS A 159 -3.53 -8.28 -10.42
C HIS A 159 -2.90 -9.53 -9.77
N GLU A 160 -2.75 -10.63 -10.51
CA GLU A 160 -1.99 -11.80 -10.05
C GLU A 160 -0.54 -11.42 -9.71
N GLY A 161 0.11 -10.62 -10.57
CA GLY A 161 1.46 -10.12 -10.31
C GLY A 161 1.53 -9.26 -9.04
N MET A 162 0.52 -8.41 -8.80
CA MET A 162 0.45 -7.61 -7.58
C MET A 162 0.25 -8.50 -6.35
N MET A 163 -0.59 -9.54 -6.43
CA MET A 163 -0.78 -10.50 -5.35
C MET A 163 0.49 -11.30 -5.04
N LEU A 164 1.25 -11.71 -6.06
CA LEU A 164 2.55 -12.35 -5.87
C LEU A 164 3.55 -11.39 -5.21
N ASN A 165 3.55 -10.11 -5.57
CA ASN A 165 4.37 -9.09 -4.90
C ASN A 165 4.00 -8.93 -3.42
N LEU A 166 2.71 -8.96 -3.08
CA LEU A 166 2.24 -8.93 -1.68
C LEU A 166 2.76 -10.13 -0.88
N ILE A 167 2.71 -11.33 -1.44
CA ILE A 167 3.22 -12.56 -0.78
C ILE A 167 4.74 -12.49 -0.64
N ARG A 168 5.44 -12.09 -1.69
CA ARG A 168 6.91 -11.96 -1.70
C ARG A 168 7.42 -10.74 -0.94
N TYR A 169 6.55 -9.82 -0.54
CA TYR A 169 6.95 -8.59 0.11
C TYR A 169 7.80 -8.87 1.35
N LYS A 170 8.97 -8.24 1.37
CA LYS A 170 9.89 -8.17 2.49
C LYS A 170 10.14 -6.69 2.77
N LYS A 171 10.04 -6.29 4.04
CA LYS A 171 10.38 -4.94 4.44
C LYS A 171 11.82 -4.64 3.98
N PRO A 172 12.08 -3.52 3.29
CA PRO A 172 13.44 -3.11 2.97
C PRO A 172 14.24 -2.92 4.27
N CYS A 173 15.31 -3.70 4.47
CA CYS A 173 16.22 -3.51 5.60
C CYS A 173 17.28 -2.46 5.23
N THR A 174 17.51 -1.49 6.12
CA THR A 174 18.52 -0.43 5.96
C THR A 174 19.97 -0.90 6.12
N PHE A 175 20.20 -2.16 6.51
CA PHE A 175 21.52 -2.77 6.58
C PHE A 175 21.68 -3.76 5.42
N GLN A 176 22.24 -3.29 4.30
CA GLN A 176 22.71 -4.17 3.24
C GLN A 176 23.93 -4.95 3.76
N MET A 177 23.75 -6.24 4.03
CA MET A 177 24.80 -7.20 3.67
C MET A 177 24.42 -7.71 2.28
N PRO A 178 25.30 -7.59 1.28
CA PRO A 178 25.08 -8.25 0.01
C PRO A 178 25.35 -9.73 0.25
N ASP A 179 24.31 -10.50 0.56
CA ASP A 179 24.39 -11.92 0.31
C ASP A 179 23.12 -12.48 -0.31
N GLN A 180 23.39 -13.08 -1.45
CA GLN A 180 22.48 -13.74 -2.36
C GLN A 180 21.89 -14.95 -1.66
N ASN A 181 20.57 -15.08 -1.69
CA ASN A 181 19.93 -16.39 -1.88
C ASN A 181 18.44 -16.18 -2.11
N VAL A 182 18.10 -15.83 -3.35
CA VAL A 182 16.76 -16.09 -3.89
C VAL A 182 16.55 -17.60 -3.77
N GLY A 183 15.72 -18.04 -2.83
CA GLY A 183 15.43 -19.46 -2.61
C GLY A 183 16.09 -20.11 -1.40
N SER A 184 16.57 -19.34 -0.42
CA SER A 184 17.00 -19.93 0.87
C SER A 184 15.87 -20.74 1.54
N PRO A 185 16.17 -21.82 2.29
CA PRO A 185 15.15 -22.59 3.01
C PRO A 185 14.28 -21.74 3.94
N ILE A 186 14.86 -20.67 4.51
CA ILE A 186 14.18 -19.73 5.40
C ILE A 186 13.12 -18.94 4.63
N GLU A 187 13.44 -18.45 3.43
CA GLU A 187 12.51 -17.73 2.56
C GLU A 187 11.36 -18.63 2.10
N ARG A 188 11.65 -19.87 1.68
CA ARG A 188 10.61 -20.84 1.31
C ARG A 188 9.67 -21.11 2.48
N SER A 189 10.22 -21.30 3.69
CA SER A 189 9.39 -21.50 4.89
C SER A 189 8.51 -20.29 5.22
N SER A 190 8.98 -19.07 4.91
CA SER A 190 8.21 -17.83 5.11
C SER A 190 7.07 -17.72 4.11
N ILE A 191 7.32 -18.04 2.83
CA ILE A 191 6.29 -18.03 1.79
C ILE A 191 5.22 -19.09 2.09
N GLU A 192 5.61 -20.29 2.51
CA GLU A 192 4.67 -21.35 2.89
C GLU A 192 3.74 -20.92 4.03
N LYS A 193 4.28 -20.27 5.07
CA LYS A 193 3.47 -19.69 6.15
C LYS A 193 2.49 -18.64 5.64
N LYS A 194 2.92 -17.76 4.73
CA LYS A 194 2.02 -16.75 4.13
C LYS A 194 0.91 -17.41 3.30
N ILE A 195 1.22 -18.45 2.54
CA ILE A 195 0.23 -19.24 1.79
C ILE A 195 -0.77 -19.91 2.73
N GLU A 196 -0.31 -20.41 3.88
CA GLU A 196 -1.18 -20.99 4.89
C GLU A 196 -2.18 -19.96 5.43
N VAL A 197 -1.71 -18.75 5.78
CA VAL A 197 -2.59 -17.64 6.21
C VAL A 197 -3.67 -17.34 5.15
N LEU A 198 -3.30 -17.32 3.86
CA LEU A 198 -4.28 -17.11 2.79
C LEU A 198 -5.31 -18.25 2.72
N ARG A 199 -4.86 -19.49 2.89
CA ARG A 199 -5.71 -20.69 2.90
C ARG A 199 -6.70 -20.67 4.06
N GLU A 200 -6.23 -20.38 5.27
CA GLU A 200 -7.07 -20.26 6.47
C GLU A 200 -8.15 -19.20 6.29
N ALA A 201 -7.78 -18.03 5.77
CA ALA A 201 -8.69 -16.92 5.51
C ALA A 201 -9.79 -17.26 4.49
N CYS A 202 -9.61 -18.28 3.65
CA CYS A 202 -10.64 -18.71 2.71
C CYS A 202 -11.84 -19.39 3.41
N GLU A 203 -11.70 -19.86 4.66
CA GLU A 203 -12.78 -20.48 5.44
C GLU A 203 -13.56 -21.55 4.64
N ARG A 204 -12.83 -22.46 3.97
CA ARG A 204 -13.38 -23.55 3.11
C ARG A 204 -14.06 -23.10 1.81
N ASN A 205 -13.98 -21.83 1.42
CA ASN A 205 -14.47 -21.38 0.12
C ASN A 205 -13.64 -22.02 -1.02
N SER A 206 -14.25 -22.92 -1.78
CA SER A 206 -13.57 -23.71 -2.81
C SER A 206 -13.00 -22.87 -3.96
N SER A 207 -13.70 -21.80 -4.38
CA SER A 207 -13.21 -20.95 -5.47
C SER A 207 -11.96 -20.18 -5.06
N LEU A 208 -11.95 -19.61 -3.86
CA LEU A 208 -10.78 -18.89 -3.33
C LEU A 208 -9.61 -19.84 -3.05
N LEU A 209 -9.88 -21.06 -2.60
CA LEU A 209 -8.84 -22.07 -2.40
C LEU A 209 -8.15 -22.48 -3.72
N THR A 210 -8.88 -22.48 -4.84
CA THR A 210 -8.29 -22.70 -6.17
C THR A 210 -7.34 -21.57 -6.55
N GLU A 211 -7.69 -20.32 -6.27
CA GLU A 211 -6.81 -19.18 -6.50
C GLU A 211 -5.54 -19.25 -5.64
N VAL A 212 -5.66 -19.63 -4.36
CA VAL A 212 -4.49 -19.83 -3.48
C VAL A 212 -3.57 -20.93 -4.02
N LYS A 213 -4.13 -22.02 -4.56
CA LYS A 213 -3.33 -23.08 -5.20
C LYS A 213 -2.60 -22.56 -6.45
N LYS A 214 -3.29 -21.78 -7.30
CA LYS A 214 -2.70 -21.16 -8.49
C LYS A 214 -1.55 -20.21 -8.13
N LEU A 215 -1.74 -19.36 -7.12
CA LEU A 215 -0.70 -18.47 -6.60
C LEU A 215 0.48 -19.28 -6.06
N LYS A 216 0.24 -20.34 -5.29
CA LYS A 216 1.29 -21.23 -4.78
C LYS A 216 2.12 -21.87 -5.90
N SER A 217 1.49 -22.29 -7.00
CA SER A 217 2.19 -22.86 -8.15
C SER A 217 3.05 -21.85 -8.91
N SER A 218 2.79 -20.55 -8.74
CA SER A 218 3.50 -19.46 -9.42
C SER A 218 4.62 -18.84 -8.57
N LEU A 219 4.80 -19.30 -7.33
CA LEU A 219 5.76 -18.78 -6.36
C LEU A 219 7.10 -19.52 -6.40
#